data_AF-A0A9D2C9B4-F1
#
_entry.id   AF-A0A9D2C9B4-F1
#
_cell.length_a   1.000
_cell.length_b   1.000
_cell.length_c   1.000
_cell.angle_alpha   90.00
_cell.angle_beta   90.00
_cell.angle_gamma   90.00
#
_symmetry.space_group_name_H-M   'P 1'
#
loop_
_entity.id
_entity.type
_entity.pdbx_description
1 polymer ?
#
loop_
_entity_poly.entity_id
_entity_poly.type
_entity_poly.pdbx_seq_one_letter_code
_entity_poly.pdbx_strand_id
1 'polypeptide(L)'
;MAREHFVSRRRLYQVFEEVGLSPATFLRTERLKFAERLLTSSQDTTIEWIAYESGFRDTTTFTRAFKRMFGCTPRDWRAMGSAARPAA
;
A
#
# COMPACT_ATOMS: atom_id res chain seq x y z
N MET A 1 -6.15 -21.08 18.72
CA MET A 1 -6.83 -19.82 19.09
C MET A 1 -5.78 -18.76 19.41
N ALA A 2 -5.96 -17.55 18.88
CA ALA A 2 -5.32 -16.27 19.22
C ALA A 2 -3.77 -16.19 19.28
N ARG A 3 -3.16 -15.63 18.22
CA ARG A 3 -1.93 -14.82 18.35
C ARG A 3 -2.15 -13.46 17.70
N GLU A 4 -3.04 -12.74 18.36
CA GLU A 4 -3.18 -11.29 18.33
C GLU A 4 -1.81 -10.63 18.55
N HIS A 5 -1.15 -10.19 17.48
CA HIS A 5 -0.10 -9.18 17.59
C HIS A 5 -0.77 -7.79 17.71
N PHE A 6 -1.37 -7.54 18.88
CA PHE A 6 -1.87 -6.22 19.30
C PHE A 6 -0.69 -5.30 19.66
N VAL A 7 0.16 -5.01 18.67
CA VAL A 7 1.02 -3.82 18.79
C VAL A 7 0.09 -2.62 18.65
N SER A 8 -0.26 -2.00 19.78
CA SER A 8 -1.18 -0.86 19.77
C SER A 8 -0.62 0.22 18.84
N ARG A 9 -1.49 0.91 18.08
CA ARG A 9 -1.09 2.01 17.20
C ARG A 9 -0.17 2.99 17.94
N ARG A 10 -0.49 3.28 19.21
CA ARG A 10 0.33 4.12 20.08
C ARG A 10 1.78 3.64 20.23
N ARG A 11 2.00 2.35 20.49
CA ARG A 11 3.35 1.78 20.62
C ARG A 11 4.11 1.81 19.30
N LEU A 12 3.41 1.60 18.19
CA LEU A 12 3.99 1.75 16.86
C LEU A 12 4.44 3.19 16.61
N TYR A 13 3.57 4.17 16.89
CA TYR A 13 3.87 5.60 16.74
C TYR A 13 5.05 6.06 17.60
N GLN A 14 5.16 5.59 18.85
CA GLN A 14 6.28 5.92 19.74
C GLN A 14 7.62 5.40 19.21
N VAL A 15 7.66 4.15 18.72
CA VAL A 15 8.88 3.58 18.13
C VAL A 15 9.27 4.32 16.85
N PHE A 16 8.31 4.74 16.03
CA PHE A 16 8.60 5.49 14.80
C PHE A 16 9.07 6.94 15.06
N GLU A 17 8.55 7.60 16.10
CA GLU A 17 9.01 8.92 16.53
C GLU A 17 10.46 8.89 17.04
N GLU A 18 10.86 7.84 17.78
CA GLU A 18 12.24 7.65 18.25
C GLU A 18 13.27 7.49 17.11
N VAL A 19 12.82 7.04 15.94
CA VAL A 19 13.67 6.79 14.75
C VAL A 19 13.59 7.93 13.72
N GLY A 20 12.82 9.00 14.02
CA GLY A 20 12.67 10.16 13.13
C GLY A 20 11.90 9.88 11.83
N LEU A 21 11.22 8.73 11.75
CA LEU A 21 10.41 8.34 10.60
C LEU A 21 8.95 8.68 10.88
N SER A 22 8.29 9.42 9.97
CA SER A 22 6.85 9.65 10.11
C SER A 22 6.11 8.30 10.06
N PRO A 23 5.45 7.87 11.17
CA PRO A 23 4.76 6.58 11.22
C PRO A 23 3.67 6.48 10.14
N ALA A 24 3.05 7.62 9.83
CA ALA A 24 2.04 7.74 8.79
C ALA A 24 2.62 7.54 7.38
N THR A 25 3.81 8.08 7.10
CA THR A 25 4.50 7.88 5.82
C THR A 25 4.95 6.43 5.66
N PHE A 26 5.57 5.85 6.69
CA PHE A 26 5.98 4.44 6.66
C PHE A 26 4.78 3.51 6.43
N LEU A 27 3.70 3.68 7.20
CA LEU A 27 2.49 2.88 7.04
C LEU A 27 1.87 3.05 5.65
N ARG A 28 1.87 4.27 5.11
CA ARG A 28 1.38 4.51 3.74
C ARG A 28 2.23 3.78 2.71
N THR A 29 3.56 3.80 2.84
CA THR A 29 4.48 3.07 1.96
C THR A 29 4.21 1.57 2.00
N GLU A 30 4.11 0.97 3.20
CA GLU A 30 3.87 -0.47 3.33
C GLU A 30 2.51 -0.90 2.77
N ARG A 31 1.47 -0.07 2.97
CA ARG A 31 0.16 -0.28 2.33
C ARG A 31 0.23 -0.26 0.81
N LEU A 32 0.99 0.67 0.23
CA LEU A 32 1.14 0.76 -1.22
C LEU A 32 1.95 -0.40 -1.81
N LYS A 33 3.00 -0.87 -1.13
CA LYS A 33 3.73 -2.09 -1.50
C LYS A 33 2.85 -3.33 -1.45
N PHE A 34 1.98 -3.43 -0.45
CA PHE A 34 1.00 -4.52 -0.40
C PHE A 34 0.02 -4.47 -1.58
N ALA A 35 -0.49 -3.27 -1.91
CA ALA A 35 -1.34 -3.08 -3.08
C ALA A 35 -0.66 -3.49 -4.40
N GLU A 36 0.63 -3.16 -4.55
CA GLU A 36 1.44 -3.52 -5.72
C GLU A 36 1.57 -5.05 -5.90
N ARG A 37 1.75 -5.79 -4.82
CA ARG A 37 1.70 -7.26 -4.83
C ARG A 37 0.33 -7.78 -5.26
N LEU A 38 -0.75 -7.25 -4.71
CA LEU A 38 -2.13 -7.64 -5.07
C LEU A 38 -2.46 -7.36 -6.55
N LEU A 39 -2.03 -6.19 -7.06
CA LEU A 39 -2.20 -5.82 -8.47
C LEU A 39 -1.46 -6.78 -9.41
N THR A 40 -0.38 -7.41 -8.92
CA THR A 40 0.43 -8.37 -9.67
C THR A 40 -0.14 -9.78 -9.62
N SER A 41 -0.61 -10.21 -8.45
CA SER A 41 -1.10 -11.58 -8.23
C SER A 41 -2.52 -11.80 -8.72
N SER A 42 -3.32 -10.74 -8.88
CA SER A 42 -4.76 -10.86 -9.10
C SER A 42 -5.24 -9.89 -10.19
N GLN A 43 -5.49 -10.44 -11.39
CA GLN A 43 -5.98 -9.66 -12.53
C GLN A 43 -7.50 -9.43 -12.46
N ASP A 44 -8.24 -10.35 -11.82
CA ASP A 44 -9.71 -10.36 -11.79
C ASP A 44 -10.32 -9.51 -10.66
N THR A 45 -9.50 -8.94 -9.77
CA THR A 45 -10.01 -8.12 -8.65
C THR A 45 -10.15 -6.66 -9.06
N THR A 46 -11.09 -5.93 -8.48
CA THR A 46 -11.25 -4.50 -8.78
C THR A 46 -10.17 -3.66 -8.09
N ILE A 47 -9.81 -2.52 -8.70
CA ILE A 47 -8.87 -1.56 -8.08
C ILE A 47 -9.43 -1.02 -6.75
N GLU A 48 -10.75 -0.87 -6.67
CA GLU A 48 -11.45 -0.45 -5.45
C GLU A 48 -11.27 -1.48 -4.32
N TRP A 49 -11.47 -2.76 -4.60
CA TRP A 49 -11.26 -3.81 -3.61
C TRP A 49 -9.80 -3.82 -3.10
N ILE A 50 -8.83 -3.70 -4.02
CA ILE A 50 -7.40 -3.62 -3.63
C ILE A 50 -7.12 -2.39 -2.75
N ALA A 51 -7.73 -1.24 -3.05
CA ALA A 51 -7.57 -0.04 -2.24
C ALA A 51 -8.04 -0.28 -0.79
N TYR A 52 -9.22 -0.87 -0.62
CA TYR A 52 -9.78 -1.19 0.70
C TYR A 52 -8.96 -2.24 1.44
N GLU A 53 -8.58 -3.32 0.76
CA GLU A 53 -7.77 -4.40 1.34
C GLU A 53 -6.38 -3.88 1.76
N SER A 54 -5.85 -2.90 1.02
CA SER A 54 -4.61 -2.21 1.37
C SER A 54 -4.78 -1.12 2.44
N GLY A 55 -5.98 -0.97 3.02
CA GLY A 55 -6.25 -0.06 4.13
C GLY A 55 -6.48 1.40 3.74
N PHE A 56 -6.84 1.69 2.49
CA PHE A 56 -7.33 3.00 2.06
C PHE A 56 -8.85 3.10 2.23
N ARG A 57 -9.33 4.30 2.52
CA ARG A 57 -10.78 4.57 2.67
C ARG A 57 -11.49 4.82 1.35
N ASP A 58 -10.74 5.15 0.31
CA ASP A 58 -11.30 5.47 -0.99
C ASP A 58 -10.26 5.28 -2.11
N THR A 59 -10.75 4.96 -3.30
CA THR A 59 -9.94 4.68 -4.50
C THR A 59 -9.19 5.92 -5.00
N THR A 60 -9.71 7.12 -4.76
CA THR A 60 -9.10 8.39 -5.24
C THR A 60 -7.80 8.69 -4.49
N THR A 61 -7.85 8.62 -3.16
CA THR A 61 -6.69 8.78 -2.28
C THR A 61 -5.65 7.71 -2.55
N PHE A 62 -6.09 6.45 -2.70
CA PHE A 62 -5.23 5.35 -3.09
C PHE A 62 -4.52 5.63 -4.42
N THR A 63 -5.26 5.94 -5.48
CA THR A 63 -4.71 6.15 -6.83
C THR A 63 -3.68 7.28 -6.85
N ARG A 64 -3.96 8.40 -6.16
CA ARG A 64 -3.01 9.52 -6.04
C ARG A 64 -1.74 9.12 -5.30
N ALA A 65 -1.87 8.39 -4.20
CA ALA A 65 -0.74 7.94 -3.40
C ALA A 65 0.11 6.89 -4.14
N PHE A 66 -0.55 5.94 -4.82
CA PHE A 66 0.11 4.93 -5.64
C PHE A 66 0.89 5.56 -6.79
N LYS A 67 0.26 6.47 -7.55
CA LYS A 67 0.93 7.19 -8.64
C LYS A 67 2.12 8.02 -8.15
N ARG A 68 2.01 8.63 -6.97
CA ARG A 68 3.12 9.38 -6.39
C ARG A 68 4.33 8.48 -6.07
N MET A 69 4.09 7.25 -5.63
CA MET A 69 5.16 6.33 -5.24
C MET A 69 5.74 5.54 -6.42
N PHE A 70 4.89 5.05 -7.32
CA PHE A 70 5.28 4.15 -8.42
C PHE A 70 5.32 4.81 -9.80
N GLY A 71 4.96 6.10 -9.91
CA GLY A 71 5.00 6.86 -11.16
C GLY A 71 3.81 6.67 -12.11
N CYS A 72 3.00 5.62 -11.92
CA CYS A 72 1.84 5.31 -12.77
C CYS A 72 0.58 5.00 -11.96
N THR A 73 -0.60 4.93 -12.60
CA THR A 73 -1.82 4.55 -11.86
C THR A 73 -1.83 3.04 -11.56
N PRO A 74 -2.62 2.58 -10.57
CA PRO A 74 -2.83 1.14 -10.31
C PRO A 74 -3.32 0.36 -11.53
N ARG A 75 -4.14 1.01 -12.38
CA ARG A 75 -4.66 0.41 -13.61
C ARG A 75 -3.54 0.23 -14.64
N ASP A 76 -2.71 1.26 -14.82
CA ASP A 76 -1.55 1.18 -15.72
C ASP A 76 -0.55 0.14 -15.21
N TRP A 77 -0.31 0.09 -13.90
CA TRP A 77 0.55 -0.91 -13.27
C TRP A 77 0.09 -2.34 -13.56
N ARG A 78 -1.22 -2.59 -13.52
CA ARG A 78 -1.80 -3.88 -13.87
C ARG A 78 -1.66 -4.20 -15.37
N ALA A 79 -1.84 -3.20 -16.24
CA ALA A 79 -1.73 -3.35 -17.68
C ALA A 79 -0.27 -3.57 -18.14
N MET A 80 0.69 -2.99 -17.43
CA MET A 80 2.12 -3.25 -17.62
C MET A 80 2.42 -4.67 -17.14
N GLY A 81 2.60 -5.59 -18.09
CA GLY A 81 3.11 -6.93 -17.81
C GLY A 81 4.39 -6.88 -16.97
N SER A 82 4.74 -7.99 -16.32
CA SER A 82 5.84 -8.04 -15.32
C SER A 82 7.19 -7.47 -15.81
N ALA A 83 7.45 -7.49 -17.12
CA ALA A 83 8.69 -7.00 -17.73
C ALA A 83 8.79 -5.48 -17.90
N ALA A 84 7.68 -4.72 -17.82
CA ALA A 84 7.64 -3.29 -18.16
C ALA A 84 7.42 -2.36 -16.95
N ARG A 85 7.42 -2.90 -15.73
CA ARG A 85 7.12 -2.12 -14.52
C ARG A 85 8.35 -1.34 -14.06
N PRO A 86 8.19 -0.05 -13.71
CA PRO A 86 9.31 0.73 -13.21
C PRO A 86 9.81 0.14 -11.89
N ALA A 87 11.14 0.06 -11.74
CA ALA A 87 11.76 -0.30 -10.47
C ALA A 87 11.39 0.78 -9.43
N ALA A 88 10.74 0.35 -8.35
CA ALA A 88 10.32 1.21 -7.24
C ALA A 88 11.50 1.83 -6.49
#